data_AF-A0A6C0KHP1-F1
#
_entry.id   AF-A0A6C0KHP1-F1
#
_cell.length_a   1.000
_cell.length_b   1.000
_cell.length_c   1.000
_cell.angle_alpha   90.00
_cell.angle_beta   90.00
_cell.angle_gamma   90.00
#
_symmetry.space_group_name_H-M   'P 1'
#
loop_
_entity.id
_entity.type
_entity.pdbx_description
1 polymer ?
#
loop_
_entity_poly.entity_id
_entity_poly.type
_entity_poly.pdbx_seq_one_letter_code
_entity_poly.pdbx_strand_id
1 'polypeptide(L)'
;MSKYDFEIDNYTIYDLEKFLNLTQNYNEYEIKEKENQLRNKLIQAIQNDSGGKSKNKVEKSAIRFLAEAKRLLIEKLSKTRMMETGGNMLIIDKNKAKDSVTSYMEPVQTYQTDVMHGSLNNLKKRTTTYNLCMNTLFRDTSNSNDILFVLPYPLKNVISMKLSSFEFPDTVYMVSEKKKTNRIYIKEEETNKEGVVVIPEGNYTSETLPDVLQDAINRTLDTEGRFSVEINEYNGKTIIKNSTHAFVMKLAFEDSNRVLSKNLGWYLGFRCATYIRSREYVSESIFTPIPLQYVYFVLNDFNISNATTIMGIFADNYVEKNILAKIPIPVDSFQVMFDNNSDLITKKREYFGMVDVNKFSVKILDPYGEVVDMNKMDYSFTLELEIAYDI
;
A
#
# COMPACT_ATOMS: atom_id res chain seq x y z
N MET A 1 74.83 39.07 -28.79
CA MET A 1 73.45 39.53 -29.07
C MET A 1 72.49 38.51 -28.49
N SER A 2 71.55 38.97 -27.67
CA SER A 2 70.44 38.29 -26.97
C SER A 2 70.60 36.82 -26.60
N LYS A 3 70.99 36.55 -25.34
CA LYS A 3 71.00 35.21 -24.72
C LYS A 3 69.62 34.79 -24.16
N TYR A 4 68.57 35.56 -24.49
CA TYR A 4 67.22 35.40 -23.95
C TYR A 4 66.21 35.37 -25.10
N ASP A 5 65.40 34.32 -25.11
CA ASP A 5 64.30 34.12 -26.04
C ASP A 5 62.98 34.58 -25.38
N PHE A 6 62.29 35.50 -26.03
CA PHE A 6 61.01 36.06 -25.54
C PHE A 6 59.85 35.78 -26.51
N GLU A 7 60.02 34.83 -27.43
CA GLU A 7 58.94 34.36 -28.29
C GLU A 7 58.11 33.33 -27.53
N ILE A 8 56.84 33.67 -27.27
CA ILE A 8 55.95 32.86 -26.42
C ILE A 8 55.69 31.46 -27.01
N ASP A 9 55.72 31.33 -28.33
CA ASP A 9 55.45 30.07 -29.05
C ASP A 9 56.56 29.02 -28.86
N ASN A 10 57.75 29.44 -28.40
CA ASN A 10 58.87 28.53 -28.10
C ASN A 10 58.77 27.90 -26.70
N TYR A 11 57.76 28.26 -25.90
CA TYR A 11 57.59 27.77 -24.53
C TYR A 11 56.35 26.91 -24.39
N THR A 12 56.50 25.72 -23.81
CA THR A 12 55.34 24.91 -23.42
C THR A 12 54.70 25.48 -22.16
N ILE A 13 53.45 25.09 -21.87
CA ILE A 13 52.79 25.53 -20.64
C ILE A 13 53.57 25.12 -19.38
N TYR A 14 54.20 23.93 -19.39
CA TYR A 14 55.03 23.48 -18.29
C TYR A 14 56.24 24.40 -18.08
N ASP A 15 56.85 24.89 -19.16
CA ASP A 15 57.96 25.83 -19.08
C ASP A 15 57.51 27.18 -18.50
N LEU A 16 56.32 27.65 -18.86
CA LEU A 16 55.74 28.88 -18.30
C LEU A 16 55.39 28.75 -16.81
N GLU A 17 54.90 27.58 -16.38
CA GLU A 17 54.64 27.27 -14.96
C GLU A 17 55.93 27.31 -14.13
N LYS A 18 56.99 26.67 -14.66
CA LYS A 18 58.32 26.69 -14.04
C LYS A 18 58.91 28.10 -14.03
N PHE A 19 58.71 28.86 -15.10
CA PHE A 19 59.21 30.24 -15.23
C PHE A 19 58.61 31.18 -14.18
N LEU A 20 57.30 31.09 -13.93
CA LEU A 20 56.62 31.85 -12.88
C LEU A 20 56.77 31.24 -11.48
N ASN A 21 57.48 30.11 -11.37
CA ASN A 21 57.70 29.34 -10.14
C ASN A 21 56.37 29.03 -9.43
N LEU A 22 55.40 28.53 -10.20
CA LEU A 22 54.08 28.17 -9.71
C LEU A 22 54.12 26.80 -9.03
N THR A 23 53.41 26.67 -7.91
CA THR A 23 53.28 25.39 -7.19
C THR A 23 52.27 24.47 -7.89
N GLN A 24 52.34 23.15 -7.66
CA GLN A 24 51.33 22.22 -8.17
C GLN A 24 49.94 22.64 -7.63
N ASN A 25 48.95 22.81 -8.51
CA ASN A 25 47.59 23.32 -8.25
C ASN A 25 47.45 24.84 -7.97
N TYR A 26 48.27 25.66 -8.63
CA TYR A 26 48.13 27.11 -8.62
C TYR A 26 46.75 27.60 -9.11
N ASN A 27 46.32 28.78 -8.64
CA ASN A 27 45.07 29.43 -9.04
C ASN A 27 45.33 30.75 -9.79
N GLU A 28 44.28 31.36 -10.34
CA GLU A 28 44.39 32.61 -11.12
C GLU A 28 44.99 33.76 -10.31
N TYR A 29 44.71 33.82 -9.01
CA TYR A 29 45.27 34.84 -8.11
C TYR A 29 46.79 34.66 -7.98
N GLU A 30 47.27 33.44 -7.78
CA GLU A 30 48.70 33.14 -7.66
C GLU A 30 49.48 33.47 -8.95
N ILE A 31 48.90 33.22 -10.13
CA ILE A 31 49.51 33.63 -11.41
C ILE A 31 49.64 35.15 -11.46
N LYS A 32 48.57 35.89 -11.15
CA LYS A 32 48.57 37.36 -11.17
C LYS A 32 49.58 37.93 -10.18
N GLU A 33 49.64 37.38 -8.97
CA GLU A 33 50.60 37.77 -7.94
C GLU A 33 52.04 37.53 -8.39
N LYS A 34 52.38 36.33 -8.87
CA LYS A 34 53.75 36.00 -9.32
C LYS A 34 54.17 36.80 -10.54
N GLU A 35 53.27 36.98 -11.50
CA GLU A 35 53.51 37.81 -12.67
C GLU A 35 53.72 39.28 -12.28
N ASN A 36 52.90 39.83 -11.38
CA ASN A 36 53.08 41.19 -10.88
C ASN A 36 54.39 41.35 -10.10
N GLN A 37 54.79 40.37 -9.29
CA GLN A 37 56.08 40.40 -8.58
C GLN A 37 57.26 40.44 -9.55
N LEU A 38 57.25 39.60 -10.59
CA LEU A 38 58.29 39.58 -11.63
C LEU A 38 58.27 40.85 -12.48
N ARG A 39 57.09 41.32 -12.89
CA ARG A 39 56.90 42.57 -13.63
C ARG A 39 57.42 43.77 -12.84
N ASN A 40 57.11 43.86 -11.56
CA ASN A 40 57.57 44.97 -10.71
C ASN A 40 59.08 44.93 -10.49
N LYS A 41 59.68 43.74 -10.32
CA LYS A 41 61.14 43.58 -10.28
C LYS A 41 61.81 44.02 -11.58
N LEU A 42 61.22 43.68 -12.73
CA LEU A 42 61.69 44.15 -14.03
C LEU A 42 61.56 45.67 -14.17
N ILE A 43 60.43 46.26 -13.80
CA ILE A 43 60.22 47.72 -13.86
C ILE A 43 61.20 48.46 -12.94
N GLN A 44 61.45 47.96 -11.73
CA GLN A 44 62.44 48.53 -10.82
C GLN A 44 63.88 48.41 -11.37
N ALA A 45 64.21 47.30 -12.04
CA ALA A 45 65.49 47.16 -12.71
C ALA A 45 65.64 48.15 -13.88
N ILE A 46 64.55 48.44 -14.60
CA ILE A 46 64.51 49.41 -15.71
C ILE A 46 64.67 50.85 -15.21
N GLN A 47 64.04 51.19 -14.07
CA GLN A 47 64.10 52.55 -13.51
C GLN A 47 65.47 52.93 -12.91
N ASN A 48 66.28 51.92 -12.54
CA ASN A 48 67.59 52.13 -11.93
C ASN A 48 68.76 52.12 -12.94
N ASP A 49 68.52 51.89 -14.24
CA ASP A 49 69.57 51.77 -15.27
C ASP A 49 69.35 52.78 -16.42
N SER A 50 70.02 53.93 -16.35
CA SER A 50 69.95 55.03 -17.34
C SER A 50 70.71 54.69 -18.63
N GLY A 51 70.27 53.68 -19.40
CA GLY A 51 71.04 53.15 -20.53
C GLY A 51 70.24 52.78 -21.79
N GLY A 52 70.16 53.72 -22.76
CA GLY A 52 70.10 53.45 -24.21
C GLY A 52 68.80 52.88 -24.82
N LYS A 53 68.34 53.48 -25.92
CA LYS A 53 67.12 53.11 -26.70
C LYS A 53 67.00 51.62 -27.10
N SER A 54 68.09 50.86 -27.11
CA SER A 54 68.13 49.44 -27.51
C SER A 54 67.74 48.46 -26.38
N LYS A 55 68.02 48.79 -25.10
CA LYS A 55 67.61 47.97 -23.94
C LYS A 55 66.11 48.05 -23.65
N ASN A 56 65.54 49.24 -23.82
CA ASN A 56 64.09 49.48 -23.72
C ASN A 56 63.26 48.57 -24.63
N LYS A 57 63.80 48.09 -25.76
CA LYS A 57 63.08 47.16 -26.65
C LYS A 57 63.04 45.74 -26.07
N VAL A 58 64.15 45.27 -25.52
CA VAL A 58 64.27 43.93 -24.89
C VAL A 58 63.39 43.86 -23.63
N GLU A 59 63.39 44.92 -22.84
CA GLU A 59 62.59 45.03 -21.61
C GLU A 59 61.08 45.09 -21.89
N LYS A 60 60.67 45.84 -22.92
CA LYS A 60 59.28 45.85 -23.38
C LYS A 60 58.86 44.48 -23.94
N SER A 61 59.74 43.78 -24.65
CA SER A 61 59.48 42.41 -25.11
C SER A 61 59.33 41.43 -23.94
N ALA A 62 60.14 41.54 -22.88
CA ALA A 62 60.01 40.70 -21.69
C ALA A 62 58.70 40.97 -20.93
N ILE A 63 58.29 42.23 -20.80
CA ILE A 63 57.01 42.60 -20.16
C ILE A 63 55.81 42.10 -20.99
N ARG A 64 55.92 42.12 -22.33
CA ARG A 64 54.91 41.57 -23.22
C ARG A 64 54.85 40.05 -23.12
N PHE A 65 56.00 39.37 -23.07
CA PHE A 65 56.11 37.93 -22.84
C PHE A 65 55.42 37.53 -21.54
N LEU A 66 55.67 38.24 -20.43
CA LEU A 66 54.99 37.98 -19.15
C LEU A 66 53.47 38.16 -19.22
N ALA A 67 52.99 39.15 -19.98
CA ALA A 67 51.55 39.37 -20.17
C ALA A 67 50.91 38.21 -20.96
N GLU A 68 51.56 37.75 -22.03
CA GLU A 68 51.09 36.62 -22.83
C GLU A 68 51.19 35.29 -22.07
N ALA A 69 52.26 35.07 -21.30
CA ALA A 69 52.41 33.91 -20.43
C ALA A 69 51.28 33.84 -19.40
N LYS A 70 50.96 34.96 -18.74
CA LYS A 70 49.78 35.05 -17.86
C LYS A 70 48.50 34.73 -18.62
N ARG A 71 48.30 35.31 -19.82
CA ARG A 71 47.10 35.08 -20.63
C ARG A 71 46.92 33.59 -20.95
N LEU A 72 47.98 32.91 -21.42
CA LEU A 72 47.95 31.49 -21.76
C LEU A 72 47.71 30.59 -20.54
N LEU A 73 48.32 30.90 -19.39
CA LEU A 73 48.11 30.15 -18.15
C LEU A 73 46.69 30.31 -17.60
N ILE A 74 46.11 31.51 -17.71
CA ILE A 74 44.70 31.76 -17.36
C ILE A 74 43.76 31.08 -18.36
N GLU A 75 44.08 31.10 -19.66
CA GLU A 75 43.31 30.41 -20.70
C GLU A 75 43.33 28.88 -20.51
N LYS A 76 44.45 28.30 -20.05
CA LYS A 76 44.48 26.90 -19.62
C LYS A 76 43.55 26.67 -18.42
N LEU A 77 43.55 27.53 -17.42
CA LEU A 77 42.65 27.41 -16.27
C LEU A 77 41.19 27.53 -16.67
N SER A 78 40.84 28.40 -17.61
CA SER A 78 39.46 28.54 -18.11
C SER A 78 39.06 27.36 -19.00
N LYS A 79 39.92 26.89 -19.92
CA LYS A 79 39.67 25.67 -20.73
C LYS A 79 39.59 24.40 -19.88
N THR A 80 40.31 24.32 -18.77
CA THR A 80 40.17 23.22 -17.79
C THR A 80 38.89 23.36 -16.93
N ARG A 81 38.28 24.55 -16.89
CA ARG A 81 37.02 24.83 -16.18
C ARG A 81 35.79 24.85 -17.11
N MET A 82 35.96 24.78 -18.42
CA MET A 82 34.88 24.80 -19.40
C MET A 82 34.81 23.48 -20.16
N MET A 83 34.07 22.51 -19.60
CA MET A 83 33.21 21.65 -20.41
C MET A 83 31.80 22.20 -20.29
N GLU A 84 31.40 22.97 -21.30
CA GLU A 84 30.01 23.33 -21.50
C GLU A 84 29.32 22.14 -22.17
N THR A 85 28.54 21.36 -21.42
CA THR A 85 27.46 20.56 -22.00
C THR A 85 26.35 20.41 -20.96
N GLY A 86 25.25 21.12 -21.21
CA GLY A 86 23.88 20.97 -20.69
C GLY A 86 23.64 20.34 -19.30
N GLY A 87 23.06 21.15 -18.41
CA GLY A 87 22.25 20.68 -17.27
C GLY A 87 22.94 20.78 -15.91
N ASN A 88 22.19 21.15 -14.88
CA ASN A 88 22.62 21.43 -13.50
C ASN A 88 23.34 20.25 -12.81
N MET A 89 24.62 20.01 -13.11
CA MET A 89 25.46 19.09 -12.34
C MET A 89 26.92 19.55 -12.32
N LEU A 90 27.42 19.91 -11.14
CA LEU A 90 28.84 20.14 -10.89
C LEU A 90 29.47 18.80 -10.47
N ILE A 91 30.37 18.25 -11.28
CA ILE A 91 31.20 17.10 -10.89
C ILE A 91 32.56 17.63 -10.42
N ILE A 92 32.94 17.30 -9.19
CA ILE A 92 34.28 17.55 -8.66
C ILE A 92 35.24 16.57 -9.34
N ASP A 93 36.29 17.11 -9.97
CA ASP A 93 37.41 16.32 -10.50
C ASP A 93 38.07 15.53 -9.35
N LYS A 94 37.89 14.20 -9.36
CA LYS A 94 38.41 13.27 -8.35
C LYS A 94 39.93 13.35 -8.20
N ASN A 95 40.65 13.87 -9.19
CA ASN A 95 42.11 13.96 -9.15
C ASN A 95 42.64 15.23 -8.45
N LYS A 96 41.75 16.13 -7.98
CA LYS A 96 42.12 17.39 -7.28
C LYS A 96 41.50 17.58 -5.90
N ALA A 97 40.63 16.68 -5.44
CA ALA A 97 40.16 16.72 -4.07
C ALA A 97 41.32 16.29 -3.14
N LYS A 98 41.83 17.21 -2.30
CA LYS A 98 42.65 16.81 -1.15
C LYS A 98 41.86 15.75 -0.39
N ASP A 99 42.48 14.60 -0.10
CA ASP A 99 41.92 13.57 0.79
C ASP A 99 41.42 14.24 2.07
N SER A 100 40.14 14.55 2.08
CA SER A 100 39.45 15.14 3.19
C SER A 100 39.10 13.97 4.09
N VAL A 101 39.33 14.06 5.39
CA VAL A 101 38.97 13.00 6.34
C VAL A 101 37.46 12.67 6.27
N THR A 102 36.65 13.57 5.70
CA THR A 102 35.24 13.38 5.37
C THR A 102 34.96 12.46 4.18
N SER A 103 35.95 12.12 3.34
CA SER A 103 35.80 11.19 2.21
C SER A 103 35.56 9.74 2.65
N TYR A 104 35.91 9.41 3.90
CA TYR A 104 35.75 8.08 4.50
C TYR A 104 34.66 8.03 5.58
N MET A 105 33.97 9.15 5.85
CA MET A 105 32.81 9.13 6.73
C MET A 105 31.60 8.77 5.89
N GLU A 106 31.17 7.51 5.99
CA GLU A 106 29.81 7.16 5.59
C GLU A 106 28.83 8.10 6.31
N PRO A 107 27.84 8.67 5.61
CA PRO A 107 26.89 9.57 6.23
C PRO A 107 26.19 8.84 7.38
N VAL A 108 26.42 9.30 8.62
CA VAL A 108 25.80 8.73 9.80
C VAL A 108 24.31 9.06 9.74
N GLN A 109 23.49 8.02 9.75
CA GLN A 109 22.03 8.13 9.69
C GLN A 109 21.52 8.75 11.00
N THR A 110 21.00 9.97 10.95
CA THR A 110 20.49 10.70 12.12
C THR A 110 19.01 10.44 12.42
N TYR A 111 18.33 9.66 11.57
CA TYR A 111 16.93 9.28 11.71
C TYR A 111 16.81 7.76 11.63
N GLN A 112 15.97 7.15 12.47
CA GLN A 112 15.69 5.71 12.41
C GLN A 112 15.05 5.35 11.05
N THR A 113 15.60 4.35 10.37
CA THR A 113 15.00 3.78 9.15
C THR A 113 15.17 2.27 9.17
N ASP A 114 14.19 1.53 8.67
CA ASP A 114 14.21 0.06 8.70
C ASP A 114 15.02 -0.59 7.55
N VAL A 115 15.64 0.20 6.67
CA VAL A 115 16.34 -0.30 5.47
C VAL A 115 17.79 0.18 5.39
N MET A 116 18.75 -0.75 5.37
CA MET A 116 20.19 -0.46 5.32
C MET A 116 20.64 0.28 4.04
N HIS A 117 21.75 1.01 4.16
CA HIS A 117 22.38 1.75 3.05
C HIS A 117 23.18 0.81 2.13
N GLY A 118 23.07 0.97 0.81
CA GLY A 118 24.04 0.42 -0.15
C GLY A 118 25.03 1.49 -0.62
N SER A 119 26.25 1.07 -0.98
CA SER A 119 27.40 1.97 -1.20
C SER A 119 27.43 2.67 -2.57
N LEU A 120 26.53 2.34 -3.49
CA LEU A 120 26.63 2.74 -4.90
C LEU A 120 25.69 3.89 -5.32
N ASN A 121 24.61 4.18 -4.57
CA ASN A 121 23.62 5.15 -5.01
C ASN A 121 23.15 6.08 -3.87
N ASN A 122 23.35 7.39 -4.04
CA ASN A 122 23.04 8.43 -3.05
C ASN A 122 21.58 8.93 -3.13
N LEU A 123 20.67 8.14 -3.72
CA LEU A 123 19.25 8.49 -3.81
C LEU A 123 18.58 8.40 -2.43
N LYS A 124 17.86 9.46 -2.06
CA LYS A 124 17.10 9.52 -0.79
C LYS A 124 15.89 8.58 -0.76
N LYS A 125 15.35 8.19 -1.92
CA LYS A 125 14.17 7.32 -2.03
C LYS A 125 14.64 5.88 -2.31
N ARG A 126 14.45 4.99 -1.34
CA ARG A 126 14.92 3.58 -1.35
C ARG A 126 13.83 2.57 -1.67
N THR A 127 12.59 3.01 -1.74
CA THR A 127 11.43 2.16 -2.00
C THR A 127 10.59 2.72 -3.14
N THR A 128 10.01 1.81 -3.91
CA THR A 128 9.04 2.13 -4.96
C THR A 128 7.72 1.47 -4.64
N THR A 129 6.64 2.17 -4.92
CA THR A 129 5.28 1.66 -4.78
C THR A 129 4.84 1.02 -6.08
N TYR A 130 4.34 -0.21 -6.03
CA TYR A 130 3.79 -0.94 -7.16
C TYR A 130 2.33 -1.29 -6.88
N ASN A 131 1.42 -0.92 -7.79
CA ASN A 131 0.00 -1.22 -7.65
C ASN A 131 -0.38 -2.40 -8.54
N LEU A 132 -0.88 -3.47 -7.93
CA LEU A 132 -1.36 -4.66 -8.59
C LEU A 132 -2.89 -4.69 -8.55
N CYS A 133 -3.52 -4.38 -9.67
CA CYS A 133 -4.98 -4.41 -9.83
C CYS A 133 -5.43 -5.81 -10.25
N MET A 134 -6.32 -6.41 -9.48
CA MET A 134 -6.80 -7.77 -9.69
C MET A 134 -8.31 -7.79 -9.82
N ASN A 135 -8.81 -8.63 -10.73
CA ASN A 135 -10.24 -8.91 -10.84
C ASN A 135 -10.42 -10.42 -10.90
N THR A 136 -11.29 -10.93 -10.03
CA THR A 136 -11.58 -12.36 -9.94
C THR A 136 -12.22 -12.92 -11.20
N LEU A 137 -12.81 -12.10 -12.07
CA LEU A 137 -13.30 -12.50 -13.40
C LEU A 137 -12.21 -13.20 -14.23
N PHE A 138 -10.93 -12.84 -14.06
CA PHE A 138 -9.80 -13.40 -14.80
C PHE A 138 -9.06 -14.53 -14.04
N ARG A 139 -9.75 -15.20 -13.13
CA ARG A 139 -9.21 -16.35 -12.38
C ARG A 139 -9.10 -17.60 -13.25
N ASP A 140 -8.17 -18.49 -12.88
CA ASP A 140 -8.05 -19.82 -13.49
C ASP A 140 -9.03 -20.85 -12.89
N THR A 141 -9.63 -20.54 -11.73
CA THR A 141 -10.50 -21.47 -10.98
C THR A 141 -11.99 -21.25 -11.26
N SER A 142 -12.80 -22.30 -11.16
CA SER A 142 -14.24 -22.21 -11.46
C SER A 142 -15.07 -21.43 -10.42
N ASN A 143 -14.53 -21.18 -9.22
CA ASN A 143 -15.24 -20.50 -8.12
C ASN A 143 -14.48 -19.24 -7.68
N SER A 144 -15.21 -18.16 -7.39
CA SER A 144 -14.64 -16.87 -6.97
C SER A 144 -14.28 -16.81 -5.48
N ASN A 145 -14.66 -17.81 -4.69
CA ASN A 145 -14.57 -17.75 -3.23
C ASN A 145 -13.18 -18.09 -2.64
N ASP A 146 -12.35 -18.84 -3.38
CA ASP A 146 -10.97 -19.21 -3.01
C ASP A 146 -10.12 -19.25 -4.28
N ILE A 147 -9.34 -18.19 -4.50
CA ILE A 147 -8.63 -17.99 -5.75
C ILE A 147 -7.13 -17.91 -5.48
N LEU A 148 -6.37 -18.65 -6.28
CA LEU A 148 -4.92 -18.53 -6.38
C LEU A 148 -4.58 -17.66 -7.59
N PHE A 149 -3.78 -16.62 -7.38
CA PHE A 149 -3.19 -15.81 -8.42
C PHE A 149 -1.71 -16.14 -8.56
N VAL A 150 -1.28 -16.49 -9.78
CA VAL A 150 0.13 -16.70 -10.12
C VAL A 150 0.61 -15.50 -10.93
N LEU A 151 1.66 -14.83 -10.45
CA LEU A 151 2.18 -13.65 -11.12
C LEU A 151 3.01 -14.06 -12.36
N PRO A 152 2.96 -13.29 -13.46
CA PRO A 152 3.75 -13.57 -14.66
C PRO A 152 5.27 -13.52 -14.41
N TYR A 153 5.69 -12.71 -13.45
CA TYR A 153 7.07 -12.63 -12.97
C TYR A 153 7.08 -12.40 -11.46
N PRO A 154 8.11 -12.88 -10.75
CA PRO A 154 8.25 -12.69 -9.32
C PRO A 154 8.45 -11.21 -8.98
N LEU A 155 7.67 -10.67 -8.04
CA LEU A 155 7.90 -9.35 -7.47
C LEU A 155 8.96 -9.50 -6.38
N LYS A 156 10.17 -9.00 -6.67
CA LYS A 156 11.32 -9.13 -5.77
C LYS A 156 11.36 -8.04 -4.73
N ASN A 157 12.04 -8.32 -3.62
CA ASN A 157 12.38 -7.35 -2.58
C ASN A 157 11.16 -6.59 -2.01
N VAL A 158 10.03 -7.26 -1.84
CA VAL A 158 8.83 -6.68 -1.26
C VAL A 158 9.02 -6.49 0.25
N ILE A 159 8.82 -5.27 0.73
CA ILE A 159 8.91 -4.87 2.15
C ILE A 159 7.53 -4.87 2.80
N SER A 160 6.50 -4.48 2.06
CA SER A 160 5.14 -4.47 2.58
C SER A 160 4.09 -4.63 1.49
N MET A 161 2.89 -5.04 1.90
CA MET A 161 1.72 -5.20 1.05
C MET A 161 0.48 -4.63 1.74
N LYS A 162 -0.26 -3.79 1.03
CA LYS A 162 -1.46 -3.12 1.52
C LYS A 162 -2.62 -3.35 0.57
N LEU A 163 -3.81 -3.63 1.08
CA LEU A 163 -5.03 -3.57 0.29
C LEU A 163 -5.39 -2.10 0.10
N SER A 164 -5.32 -1.57 -1.13
CA SER A 164 -5.56 -0.15 -1.43
C SER A 164 -6.98 0.16 -1.89
N SER A 165 -7.59 -0.74 -2.67
CA SER A 165 -9.02 -0.70 -3.00
C SER A 165 -9.65 -2.09 -2.98
N PHE A 166 -10.96 -2.15 -2.73
CA PHE A 166 -11.76 -3.37 -2.82
C PHE A 166 -13.17 -3.04 -3.30
N GLU A 167 -13.59 -3.67 -4.40
CA GLU A 167 -14.93 -3.53 -4.95
C GLU A 167 -15.67 -4.86 -4.79
N PHE A 168 -16.67 -4.88 -3.92
CA PHE A 168 -17.34 -6.10 -3.46
C PHE A 168 -18.85 -6.05 -3.69
N PRO A 169 -19.43 -6.93 -4.51
CA PRO A 169 -20.88 -7.06 -4.62
C PRO A 169 -21.44 -7.80 -3.39
N ASP A 170 -22.29 -7.17 -2.60
CA ASP A 170 -23.01 -7.86 -1.54
C ASP A 170 -24.11 -8.75 -2.15
N THR A 171 -23.80 -10.03 -2.30
CA THR A 171 -24.70 -11.00 -2.90
C THR A 171 -25.21 -12.00 -1.88
N VAL A 172 -24.87 -11.84 -0.60
CA VAL A 172 -25.20 -12.82 0.43
C VAL A 172 -26.68 -12.75 0.76
N TYR A 173 -27.33 -13.92 0.76
CA TYR A 173 -28.71 -14.03 1.22
C TYR A 173 -28.77 -14.10 2.74
N MET A 174 -29.63 -13.28 3.33
CA MET A 174 -30.12 -13.38 4.70
C MET A 174 -30.62 -14.79 4.99
N VAL A 175 -31.45 -15.31 4.08
CA VAL A 175 -32.09 -16.60 4.19
C VAL A 175 -31.59 -17.52 3.08
N SER A 176 -31.05 -18.68 3.43
CA SER A 176 -30.41 -19.62 2.50
C SER A 176 -30.81 -21.05 2.78
N GLU A 177 -31.26 -21.76 1.73
CA GLU A 177 -31.57 -23.19 1.78
C GLU A 177 -30.32 -24.02 2.05
N LYS A 178 -29.21 -23.70 1.37
CA LYS A 178 -27.90 -24.37 1.54
C LYS A 178 -27.39 -24.31 2.98
N LYS A 179 -27.58 -23.18 3.66
CA LYS A 179 -27.20 -22.99 5.07
C LYS A 179 -28.31 -23.39 6.06
N LYS A 180 -29.46 -23.88 5.57
CA LYS A 180 -30.67 -24.22 6.36
C LYS A 180 -31.12 -23.09 7.29
N THR A 181 -30.99 -21.84 6.83
CA THR A 181 -31.38 -20.64 7.61
C THR A 181 -32.80 -20.18 7.30
N ASN A 182 -33.55 -20.95 6.53
CA ASN A 182 -34.88 -20.62 6.03
C ASN A 182 -36.02 -21.44 6.66
N ARG A 183 -35.77 -22.02 7.85
CA ARG A 183 -36.62 -23.04 8.45
C ARG A 183 -36.96 -22.72 9.90
N ILE A 184 -38.23 -22.91 10.26
CA ILE A 184 -38.75 -22.87 11.63
C ILE A 184 -39.71 -24.05 11.79
N TYR A 185 -39.66 -24.75 12.92
CA TYR A 185 -40.65 -25.79 13.22
C TYR A 185 -41.73 -25.22 14.15
N ILE A 186 -42.99 -25.46 13.82
CA ILE A 186 -44.15 -25.03 14.62
C ILE A 186 -45.06 -26.24 14.86
N LYS A 187 -45.57 -26.33 16.09
CA LYS A 187 -46.60 -27.30 16.49
C LYS A 187 -47.67 -26.63 17.32
N GLU A 188 -48.92 -26.69 16.90
CA GLU A 188 -50.07 -26.34 17.73
C GLU A 188 -50.35 -27.45 18.75
N GLU A 189 -50.60 -27.07 20.00
CA GLU A 189 -50.77 -28.03 21.10
C GLU A 189 -52.14 -28.73 21.04
N GLU A 190 -53.22 -27.98 20.79
CA GLU A 190 -54.59 -28.50 20.87
C GLU A 190 -55.01 -29.28 19.62
N THR A 191 -54.57 -28.87 18.43
CA THR A 191 -54.91 -29.54 17.16
C THR A 191 -53.91 -30.63 16.80
N ASN A 192 -52.73 -30.64 17.43
CA ASN A 192 -51.56 -31.42 17.02
C ASN A 192 -51.11 -31.16 15.57
N LYS A 193 -51.51 -30.05 14.94
CA LYS A 193 -51.00 -29.63 13.63
C LYS A 193 -49.55 -29.17 13.79
N GLU A 194 -48.64 -29.81 13.08
CA GLU A 194 -47.20 -29.52 13.16
C GLU A 194 -46.54 -29.54 11.78
N GLY A 195 -45.44 -28.81 11.63
CA GLY A 195 -44.67 -28.82 10.40
C GLY A 195 -43.39 -27.99 10.47
N VAL A 196 -42.47 -28.31 9.55
CA VAL A 196 -41.31 -27.48 9.25
C VAL A 196 -41.74 -26.44 8.23
N VAL A 197 -41.87 -25.20 8.70
CA VAL A 197 -42.16 -24.03 7.88
C VAL A 197 -40.88 -23.64 7.17
N VAL A 198 -40.96 -23.55 5.84
CA VAL A 198 -39.85 -23.18 4.97
C VAL A 198 -40.25 -21.95 4.16
N ILE A 199 -39.40 -20.92 4.20
CA ILE A 199 -39.54 -19.73 3.34
C ILE A 199 -38.53 -19.78 2.18
N PRO A 200 -38.79 -19.09 1.06
CA PRO A 200 -37.84 -19.00 -0.03
C PRO A 200 -36.48 -18.43 0.41
N GLU A 201 -35.42 -18.71 -0.35
CA GLU A 201 -34.13 -18.08 -0.12
C GLU A 201 -34.11 -16.65 -0.68
N GLY A 202 -33.34 -15.77 -0.03
CA GLY A 202 -33.22 -14.37 -0.44
C GLY A 202 -33.05 -13.41 0.73
N ASN A 203 -33.29 -12.13 0.43
CA ASN A 203 -33.23 -11.01 1.35
C ASN A 203 -34.64 -10.45 1.58
N TYR A 204 -34.96 -10.14 2.84
CA TYR A 204 -36.29 -9.70 3.24
C TYR A 204 -36.21 -8.44 4.09
N THR A 205 -37.26 -7.62 4.02
CA THR A 205 -37.40 -6.39 4.80
C THR A 205 -38.37 -6.61 5.95
N SER A 206 -38.53 -5.59 6.81
CA SER A 206 -39.55 -5.59 7.85
C SER A 206 -40.98 -5.61 7.30
N GLU A 207 -41.16 -5.25 6.03
CA GLU A 207 -42.44 -5.26 5.34
C GLU A 207 -42.71 -6.61 4.67
N THR A 208 -41.71 -7.21 4.01
CA THR A 208 -41.92 -8.42 3.21
C THR A 208 -41.80 -9.72 4.00
N LEU A 209 -40.95 -9.77 5.04
CA LEU A 209 -40.74 -10.99 5.81
C LEU A 209 -42.00 -11.45 6.57
N PRO A 210 -42.76 -10.56 7.26
CA PRO A 210 -43.93 -10.98 8.02
C PRO A 210 -44.98 -11.67 7.13
N ASP A 211 -45.29 -11.09 5.97
CA ASP A 211 -46.27 -11.64 5.02
C ASP A 211 -45.84 -13.04 4.53
N VAL A 212 -44.59 -13.16 4.07
CA VAL A 212 -44.06 -14.44 3.56
C VAL A 212 -44.03 -15.52 4.65
N LEU A 213 -43.64 -15.16 5.87
CA LEU A 213 -43.60 -16.11 6.98
C LEU A 213 -45.02 -16.49 7.44
N GLN A 214 -45.92 -15.52 7.54
CA GLN A 214 -47.32 -15.75 7.89
C GLN A 214 -47.99 -16.72 6.92
N ASP A 215 -47.84 -16.49 5.62
CA ASP A 215 -48.40 -17.35 4.57
C ASP A 215 -47.77 -18.74 4.62
N ALA A 216 -46.45 -18.83 4.81
CA ALA A 216 -45.75 -20.10 4.93
C ALA A 216 -46.23 -20.91 6.14
N ILE A 217 -46.44 -20.28 7.31
CA ILE A 217 -46.94 -20.96 8.51
C ILE A 217 -48.36 -21.48 8.25
N ASN A 218 -49.27 -20.60 7.81
CA ASN A 218 -50.68 -20.95 7.64
C ASN A 218 -50.89 -22.04 6.58
N ARG A 219 -50.11 -22.01 5.49
CA ARG A 219 -50.13 -23.03 4.45
C ARG A 219 -49.55 -24.36 4.91
N THR A 220 -48.48 -24.34 5.71
CA THR A 220 -47.81 -25.57 6.16
C THR A 220 -48.64 -26.32 7.18
N LEU A 221 -49.26 -25.62 8.13
CA LEU A 221 -50.08 -26.23 9.18
C LEU A 221 -51.57 -26.36 8.80
N ASP A 222 -51.99 -25.78 7.67
CA ASP A 222 -53.39 -25.73 7.23
C ASP A 222 -54.30 -25.10 8.29
N THR A 223 -53.96 -23.89 8.75
CA THR A 223 -54.60 -23.26 9.92
C THR A 223 -55.64 -22.20 9.58
N GLU A 224 -56.07 -22.11 8.32
CA GLU A 224 -57.10 -21.17 7.85
C GLU A 224 -56.81 -19.69 8.25
N GLY A 225 -55.54 -19.29 8.31
CA GLY A 225 -55.15 -17.90 8.59
C GLY A 225 -55.06 -17.53 10.08
N ARG A 226 -55.07 -18.50 11.01
CA ARG A 226 -54.97 -18.22 12.46
C ARG A 226 -53.63 -17.67 12.93
N PHE A 227 -52.54 -17.95 12.21
CA PHE A 227 -51.24 -17.37 12.52
C PHE A 227 -51.11 -16.00 11.88
N SER A 228 -50.54 -15.06 12.63
CA SER A 228 -50.13 -13.77 12.11
C SER A 228 -48.73 -13.41 12.58
N VAL A 229 -47.97 -12.76 11.72
CA VAL A 229 -46.60 -12.30 11.97
C VAL A 229 -46.57 -10.79 11.75
N GLU A 230 -45.92 -10.08 12.66
CA GLU A 230 -45.76 -8.62 12.59
C GLU A 230 -44.35 -8.24 13.04
N ILE A 231 -43.79 -7.19 12.44
CA ILE A 231 -42.61 -6.50 12.98
C ILE A 231 -43.06 -5.11 13.39
N ASN A 232 -42.98 -4.80 14.68
CA ASN A 232 -43.44 -3.54 15.21
C ASN A 232 -42.55 -2.38 14.72
N GLU A 233 -43.16 -1.36 14.10
CA GLU A 233 -42.43 -0.24 13.49
C GLU A 233 -41.67 0.64 14.49
N TYR A 234 -42.11 0.69 15.75
CA TYR A 234 -41.52 1.57 16.76
C TYR A 234 -40.33 0.94 17.48
N ASN A 235 -40.43 -0.35 17.81
CA ASN A 235 -39.41 -1.04 18.60
C ASN A 235 -38.67 -2.12 17.81
N GLY A 236 -39.05 -2.38 16.56
CA GLY A 236 -38.43 -3.36 15.67
C GLY A 236 -38.61 -4.82 16.08
N LYS A 237 -39.43 -5.14 17.10
CA LYS A 237 -39.59 -6.51 17.58
C LYS A 237 -40.55 -7.30 16.70
N THR A 238 -40.22 -8.56 16.48
CA THR A 238 -41.09 -9.52 15.79
C THR A 238 -42.10 -10.11 16.77
N ILE A 239 -43.35 -10.19 16.35
CA ILE A 239 -44.46 -10.82 17.07
C ILE A 239 -45.00 -11.94 16.19
N ILE A 240 -45.04 -13.16 16.71
CA ILE A 240 -45.70 -14.31 16.07
C ILE A 240 -46.82 -14.75 17.02
N LYS A 241 -48.06 -14.71 16.54
CA LYS A 241 -49.23 -15.05 17.34
C LYS A 241 -50.18 -15.99 16.60
N ASN A 242 -50.91 -16.78 17.38
CA ASN A 242 -52.00 -17.63 16.94
C ASN A 242 -53.29 -17.18 17.64
N SER A 243 -54.31 -16.89 16.84
CA SER A 243 -55.58 -16.34 17.34
C SER A 243 -56.38 -17.32 18.20
N THR A 244 -56.06 -18.61 18.24
CA THR A 244 -56.90 -19.64 18.90
C THR A 244 -56.12 -20.56 19.86
N HIS A 245 -54.96 -21.06 19.46
CA HIS A 245 -54.27 -22.17 20.13
C HIS A 245 -52.87 -21.83 20.57
N ALA A 246 -52.43 -22.43 21.67
CA ALA A 246 -51.03 -22.33 22.06
C ALA A 246 -50.17 -23.16 21.08
N PHE A 247 -48.94 -22.72 20.86
CA PHE A 247 -48.04 -23.43 19.95
C PHE A 247 -46.61 -23.46 20.47
N VAL A 248 -45.89 -24.49 20.08
CA VAL A 248 -44.44 -24.63 20.25
C VAL A 248 -43.75 -24.13 18.99
N MET A 249 -42.72 -23.32 19.16
CA MET A 249 -41.86 -22.87 18.07
C MET A 249 -40.42 -23.30 18.35
N LYS A 250 -39.79 -24.00 17.41
CA LYS A 250 -38.38 -24.41 17.48
C LYS A 250 -37.59 -23.73 16.36
N LEU A 251 -36.50 -23.06 16.74
CA LEU A 251 -35.62 -22.33 15.83
C LEU A 251 -34.33 -23.12 15.53
N ALA A 252 -33.85 -23.90 16.50
CA ALA A 252 -32.72 -24.81 16.34
C ALA A 252 -33.21 -26.26 16.50
N PHE A 253 -33.19 -27.03 15.41
CA PHE A 253 -33.62 -28.43 15.36
C PHE A 253 -32.85 -29.19 14.27
N GLU A 254 -33.11 -30.49 14.10
CA GLU A 254 -32.32 -31.36 13.21
C GLU A 254 -32.27 -30.88 11.75
N ASP A 255 -33.38 -30.35 11.25
CA ASP A 255 -33.52 -29.87 9.88
C ASP A 255 -33.24 -28.37 9.70
N SER A 256 -32.83 -27.65 10.75
CA SER A 256 -32.39 -26.25 10.65
C SER A 256 -30.91 -26.09 10.93
N ASN A 257 -30.39 -24.87 10.76
CA ASN A 257 -29.09 -24.53 11.30
C ASN A 257 -29.14 -24.58 12.84
N ARG A 258 -28.37 -25.51 13.43
CA ARG A 258 -28.33 -25.72 14.87
C ARG A 258 -27.60 -24.60 15.62
N VAL A 259 -26.76 -23.83 14.93
CA VAL A 259 -26.13 -22.64 15.51
C VAL A 259 -27.19 -21.55 15.59
N LEU A 260 -27.60 -21.20 16.81
CA LEU A 260 -28.71 -20.28 17.05
C LEU A 260 -28.50 -18.93 16.36
N SER A 261 -27.28 -18.41 16.31
CA SER A 261 -26.95 -17.13 15.65
C SER A 261 -26.96 -17.19 14.12
N LYS A 262 -27.16 -18.38 13.54
CA LYS A 262 -27.20 -18.63 12.09
C LYS A 262 -28.55 -19.19 11.64
N ASN A 263 -29.63 -19.03 12.39
CA ASN A 263 -30.96 -19.49 11.97
C ASN A 263 -31.93 -18.32 11.74
N LEU A 264 -33.09 -18.62 11.15
CA LEU A 264 -34.12 -17.61 10.83
C LEU A 264 -34.55 -16.82 12.07
N GLY A 265 -34.67 -17.51 13.21
CA GLY A 265 -35.05 -16.94 14.48
C GLY A 265 -34.13 -15.82 14.95
N TRP A 266 -32.82 -15.93 14.68
CA TRP A 266 -31.86 -14.89 15.03
C TRP A 266 -32.16 -13.57 14.34
N TYR A 267 -32.45 -13.62 13.04
CA TYR A 267 -32.81 -12.45 12.24
C TYR A 267 -34.14 -11.84 12.67
N LEU A 268 -35.11 -12.68 13.08
CA LEU A 268 -36.38 -12.27 13.69
C LEU A 268 -36.22 -11.74 15.13
N GLY A 269 -35.00 -11.70 15.67
CA GLY A 269 -34.74 -11.17 17.01
C GLY A 269 -35.00 -12.15 18.16
N PHE A 270 -35.36 -13.40 17.88
CA PHE A 270 -35.53 -14.43 18.90
C PHE A 270 -34.18 -14.97 19.40
N ARG A 271 -34.10 -15.29 20.70
CA ARG A 271 -32.86 -15.69 21.39
C ARG A 271 -32.94 -17.02 22.14
N CYS A 272 -34.08 -17.69 22.13
CA CYS A 272 -34.23 -19.05 22.66
C CYS A 272 -34.30 -20.07 21.52
N ALA A 273 -33.71 -21.25 21.70
CA ALA A 273 -33.80 -22.32 20.69
C ALA A 273 -35.24 -22.86 20.54
N THR A 274 -36.05 -22.77 21.59
CA THR A 274 -37.42 -23.27 21.65
C THR A 274 -38.28 -22.37 22.53
N TYR A 275 -39.51 -22.11 22.07
CA TYR A 275 -40.56 -21.39 22.78
C TYR A 275 -41.76 -22.32 22.96
N ILE A 276 -42.34 -22.34 24.16
CA ILE A 276 -43.40 -23.29 24.53
C ILE A 276 -44.56 -22.59 25.24
N ARG A 277 -45.77 -23.19 25.12
CA ARG A 277 -46.96 -22.89 25.94
C ARG A 277 -47.45 -21.44 25.90
N SER A 278 -47.28 -20.75 24.78
CA SER A 278 -47.92 -19.45 24.54
C SER A 278 -48.68 -19.43 23.22
N ARG A 279 -49.66 -18.52 23.15
CA ARG A 279 -50.38 -18.15 21.91
C ARG A 279 -49.70 -17.00 21.18
N GLU A 280 -48.72 -16.36 21.81
CA GLU A 280 -47.99 -15.22 21.28
C GLU A 280 -46.55 -15.25 21.78
N TYR A 281 -45.62 -15.03 20.85
CA TYR A 281 -44.21 -14.83 21.16
C TYR A 281 -43.75 -13.49 20.60
N VAL A 282 -43.16 -12.69 21.48
CA VAL A 282 -42.50 -11.43 21.15
C VAL A 282 -40.99 -11.66 21.24
N SER A 283 -40.25 -11.21 20.24
CA SER A 283 -38.81 -11.35 20.20
C SER A 283 -38.09 -10.58 21.33
N GLU A 284 -36.99 -11.15 21.82
CA GLU A 284 -36.17 -10.49 22.84
C GLU A 284 -35.42 -9.29 22.24
N SER A 285 -34.99 -9.41 20.98
CA SER A 285 -34.24 -8.42 20.21
C SER A 285 -35.04 -7.88 19.02
N ILE A 286 -34.51 -6.84 18.38
CA ILE A 286 -35.04 -6.28 17.13
C ILE A 286 -34.77 -7.19 15.93
N PHE A 287 -35.61 -7.04 14.91
CA PHE A 287 -35.42 -7.57 13.57
C PHE A 287 -34.13 -7.00 12.95
N THR A 288 -33.32 -7.86 12.32
CA THR A 288 -32.06 -7.45 11.70
C THR A 288 -31.93 -8.08 10.32
N PRO A 289 -32.24 -7.36 9.22
CA PRO A 289 -32.17 -7.87 7.85
C PRO A 289 -30.75 -7.83 7.26
N ILE A 290 -29.71 -8.02 8.08
CA ILE A 290 -28.31 -7.85 7.66
C ILE A 290 -27.60 -9.21 7.69
N PRO A 291 -27.45 -9.89 6.54
CA PRO A 291 -26.73 -11.17 6.46
C PRO A 291 -25.25 -11.04 6.80
N LEU A 292 -24.62 -9.93 6.40
CA LEU A 292 -23.19 -9.76 6.40
C LEU A 292 -22.81 -8.33 6.77
N GLN A 293 -22.38 -8.12 8.01
CA GLN A 293 -22.01 -6.78 8.51
C GLN A 293 -20.58 -6.37 8.11
N TYR A 294 -19.69 -7.35 7.99
CA TYR A 294 -18.31 -7.16 7.59
C TYR A 294 -17.74 -8.47 7.06
N VAL A 295 -16.64 -8.37 6.32
CA VAL A 295 -15.86 -9.49 5.86
C VAL A 295 -14.41 -9.37 6.29
N TYR A 296 -13.74 -10.51 6.38
CA TYR A 296 -12.29 -10.57 6.45
C TYR A 296 -11.73 -10.82 5.07
N PHE A 297 -10.86 -9.92 4.61
CA PHE A 297 -10.03 -10.14 3.44
C PHE A 297 -8.78 -10.90 3.86
N VAL A 298 -8.71 -12.17 3.48
CA VAL A 298 -7.59 -13.06 3.75
C VAL A 298 -6.70 -13.10 2.53
N LEU A 299 -5.41 -12.81 2.75
CA LEU A 299 -4.38 -12.89 1.72
C LEU A 299 -3.24 -13.76 2.22
N ASN A 300 -3.01 -14.89 1.55
CA ASN A 300 -1.87 -15.76 1.82
C ASN A 300 -0.88 -15.66 0.66
N ASP A 301 0.29 -15.09 0.94
CA ASP A 301 1.41 -14.93 0.00
C ASP A 301 2.43 -16.09 0.10
N PHE A 302 2.17 -17.07 0.96
CA PHE A 302 3.02 -18.23 1.26
C PHE A 302 4.40 -17.89 1.86
N ASN A 303 4.60 -16.65 2.30
CA ASN A 303 5.80 -16.24 3.02
C ASN A 303 5.60 -16.40 4.54
N ILE A 304 6.64 -16.88 5.23
CA ILE A 304 6.61 -17.17 6.68
C ILE A 304 7.04 -15.95 7.50
N SER A 305 7.87 -15.07 6.94
CA SER A 305 8.44 -13.90 7.61
C SER A 305 7.53 -12.67 7.56
N ASN A 306 6.26 -12.83 7.95
CA ASN A 306 5.30 -11.73 8.02
C ASN A 306 4.96 -11.37 9.47
N ALA A 307 4.77 -10.08 9.74
CA ALA A 307 4.11 -9.63 10.95
C ALA A 307 2.59 -9.69 10.70
N THR A 308 1.93 -10.70 11.23
CA THR A 308 0.46 -10.79 11.18
C THR A 308 -0.12 -9.73 12.13
N THR A 309 -0.78 -8.70 11.59
CA THR A 309 -1.27 -7.55 12.37
C THR A 309 -2.70 -7.71 12.86
N ILE A 310 -3.47 -8.66 12.29
CA ILE A 310 -4.89 -8.84 12.60
C ILE A 310 -5.17 -10.27 13.06
N MET A 311 -5.66 -10.40 14.29
CA MET A 311 -6.22 -11.63 14.83
C MET A 311 -7.75 -11.57 14.77
N GLY A 312 -8.35 -12.49 14.03
CA GLY A 312 -9.81 -12.70 14.03
C GLY A 312 -10.22 -13.64 15.15
N ILE A 313 -11.07 -13.17 16.06
CA ILE A 313 -11.74 -14.02 17.06
C ILE A 313 -13.05 -14.46 16.44
N PHE A 314 -13.15 -15.75 16.07
CA PHE A 314 -14.38 -16.34 15.57
C PHE A 314 -15.06 -17.13 16.69
N ALA A 315 -16.38 -17.30 16.59
CA ALA A 315 -17.21 -17.88 17.65
C ALA A 315 -16.68 -19.22 18.19
N ASP A 316 -16.14 -20.07 17.32
CA ASP A 316 -15.73 -21.44 17.70
C ASP A 316 -14.22 -21.70 17.54
N ASN A 317 -13.45 -20.76 16.97
CA ASN A 317 -12.02 -20.92 16.72
C ASN A 317 -11.30 -19.58 16.65
N TYR A 318 -10.09 -19.49 17.20
CA TYR A 318 -9.13 -18.47 16.76
C TYR A 318 -8.31 -19.10 15.63
N VAL A 319 -8.23 -18.44 14.48
CA VAL A 319 -7.35 -18.91 13.41
C VAL A 319 -6.64 -17.71 12.83
N GLU A 320 -5.31 -17.72 12.93
CA GLU A 320 -4.44 -16.85 12.15
C GLU A 320 -4.53 -17.27 10.68
N LYS A 321 -5.58 -16.81 9.99
CA LYS A 321 -5.85 -17.14 8.58
C LYS A 321 -5.14 -16.17 7.63
N ASN A 322 -4.02 -15.56 8.00
CA ASN A 322 -3.39 -14.50 7.17
C ASN A 322 -4.38 -13.38 6.81
N ILE A 323 -5.18 -12.92 7.79
CA ILE A 323 -6.13 -11.83 7.60
C ILE A 323 -5.33 -10.55 7.33
N LEU A 324 -5.62 -9.90 6.20
CA LEU A 324 -5.00 -8.62 5.82
C LEU A 324 -5.89 -7.44 6.21
N ALA A 325 -7.21 -7.61 6.16
CA ALA A 325 -8.16 -6.55 6.50
C ALA A 325 -9.47 -7.11 7.06
N LYS A 326 -10.10 -6.33 7.94
CA LYS A 326 -11.54 -6.40 8.24
C LYS A 326 -12.23 -5.24 7.52
N ILE A 327 -13.21 -5.54 6.69
CA ILE A 327 -13.88 -4.57 5.82
C ILE A 327 -15.37 -4.54 6.19
N PRO A 328 -15.87 -3.44 6.77
CA PRO A 328 -17.30 -3.25 7.00
C PRO A 328 -18.06 -3.24 5.67
N ILE A 329 -19.31 -3.73 5.67
CA ILE A 329 -20.19 -3.66 4.51
C ILE A 329 -21.34 -2.71 4.88
N PRO A 330 -21.26 -1.43 4.48
CA PRO A 330 -22.27 -0.42 4.82
C PRO A 330 -23.41 -0.35 3.78
N VAL A 331 -23.41 -1.21 2.77
CA VAL A 331 -24.39 -1.19 1.68
C VAL A 331 -25.54 -2.15 1.95
N ASP A 332 -26.68 -1.87 1.35
CA ASP A 332 -27.80 -2.80 1.32
C ASP A 332 -27.49 -4.00 0.41
N SER A 333 -28.24 -5.07 0.60
CA SER A 333 -28.11 -6.27 -0.24
C SER A 333 -28.24 -5.97 -1.74
N PHE A 334 -27.49 -6.70 -2.53
CA PHE A 334 -27.39 -6.60 -4.00
C PHE A 334 -26.76 -5.32 -4.54
N GLN A 335 -26.11 -4.54 -3.68
CA GLN A 335 -25.31 -3.38 -4.10
C GLN A 335 -23.81 -3.71 -4.12
N VAL A 336 -23.05 -2.89 -4.86
CA VAL A 336 -21.59 -2.97 -4.88
C VAL A 336 -21.03 -1.98 -3.87
N MET A 337 -20.25 -2.51 -2.94
CA MET A 337 -19.47 -1.76 -1.96
C MET A 337 -18.10 -1.39 -2.54
N PHE A 338 -17.65 -0.19 -2.23
CA PHE A 338 -16.32 0.31 -2.58
C PHE A 338 -15.57 0.68 -1.30
N ASP A 339 -14.48 -0.03 -1.02
CA ASP A 339 -13.52 0.31 0.02
C ASP A 339 -12.31 0.99 -0.61
N ASN A 340 -11.96 2.18 -0.11
CA ASN A 340 -10.81 2.95 -0.58
C ASN A 340 -9.88 3.37 0.58
N ASN A 341 -9.92 2.67 1.71
CA ASN A 341 -9.18 3.02 2.94
C ASN A 341 -9.42 4.44 3.49
N SER A 342 -10.58 5.05 3.22
CA SER A 342 -10.95 6.33 3.85
C SER A 342 -11.22 6.22 5.36
N ASP A 343 -11.40 5.00 5.87
CA ASP A 343 -11.63 4.68 7.28
C ASP A 343 -10.39 4.80 8.18
N LEU A 344 -9.20 5.08 7.61
CA LEU A 344 -7.90 5.14 8.29
C LEU A 344 -7.51 3.84 9.02
N ILE A 345 -8.23 2.74 8.79
CA ILE A 345 -7.89 1.43 9.33
C ILE A 345 -6.77 0.87 8.47
N THR A 346 -5.64 0.55 9.08
CA THR A 346 -4.48 0.06 8.34
C THR A 346 -4.74 -1.38 7.84
N LYS A 347 -4.89 -1.54 6.52
CA LYS A 347 -5.07 -2.82 5.82
C LYS A 347 -3.74 -3.30 5.21
N LYS A 348 -2.67 -3.27 6.01
CA LYS A 348 -1.27 -3.47 5.58
C LYS A 348 -0.63 -4.63 6.36
N ARG A 349 0.16 -5.42 5.64
CA ARG A 349 1.11 -6.40 6.14
C ARG A 349 2.52 -5.89 5.90
N GLU A 350 3.34 -5.94 6.94
CA GLU A 350 4.77 -5.64 6.87
C GLU A 350 5.55 -6.93 7.06
N TYR A 351 6.60 -7.11 6.27
CA TYR A 351 7.49 -8.26 6.38
C TYR A 351 8.67 -7.90 7.26
N PHE A 352 9.17 -8.88 8.03
CA PHE A 352 10.35 -8.66 8.89
C PHE A 352 11.65 -8.46 8.09
N GLY A 353 11.64 -8.82 6.81
CA GLY A 353 12.70 -8.61 5.86
C GLY A 353 12.13 -8.59 4.45
N MET A 354 12.97 -8.31 3.46
CA MET A 354 12.57 -8.31 2.06
C MET A 354 12.17 -9.74 1.63
N VAL A 355 11.02 -9.88 0.98
CA VAL A 355 10.52 -11.16 0.47
C VAL A 355 10.22 -11.10 -1.02
N ASP A 356 10.30 -12.24 -1.68
CA ASP A 356 9.86 -12.38 -3.07
C ASP A 356 8.43 -12.92 -3.09
N VAL A 357 7.56 -12.29 -3.89
CA VAL A 357 6.16 -12.71 -4.05
C VAL A 357 5.95 -13.23 -5.47
N ASN A 358 5.65 -14.53 -5.56
CA ASN A 358 5.46 -15.22 -6.85
C ASN A 358 3.98 -15.54 -7.12
N LYS A 359 3.24 -15.77 -6.05
CA LYS A 359 1.84 -16.16 -6.06
C LYS A 359 1.21 -15.77 -4.73
N PHE A 360 -0.10 -15.59 -4.73
CA PHE A 360 -0.86 -15.40 -3.51
C PHE A 360 -2.26 -15.94 -3.70
N SER A 361 -2.90 -16.37 -2.61
CA SER A 361 -4.31 -16.74 -2.61
C SER A 361 -5.14 -15.72 -1.84
N VAL A 362 -6.34 -15.44 -2.33
CA VAL A 362 -7.31 -14.56 -1.68
C VAL A 362 -8.56 -15.34 -1.29
N LYS A 363 -9.05 -15.06 -0.08
CA LYS A 363 -10.33 -15.58 0.45
C LYS A 363 -11.10 -14.46 1.11
N ILE A 364 -12.42 -14.49 0.96
CA ILE A 364 -13.33 -13.62 1.71
C ILE A 364 -14.02 -14.49 2.76
N LEU A 365 -13.85 -14.14 4.04
CA LEU A 365 -14.48 -14.84 5.15
C LEU A 365 -15.55 -13.99 5.82
N ASP A 366 -16.60 -14.64 6.28
CA ASP A 366 -17.65 -14.03 7.09
C ASP A 366 -17.22 -13.85 8.56
N PRO A 367 -18.03 -13.20 9.41
CA PRO A 367 -17.76 -13.04 10.84
C PRO A 367 -17.58 -14.35 11.63
N TYR A 368 -17.99 -15.49 11.07
CA TYR A 368 -17.82 -16.81 11.66
C TYR A 368 -16.57 -17.53 11.12
N GLY A 369 -15.83 -16.90 10.20
CA GLY A 369 -14.62 -17.46 9.61
C GLY A 369 -14.89 -18.47 8.51
N GLU A 370 -16.14 -18.55 8.03
CA GLU A 370 -16.55 -19.38 6.90
C GLU A 370 -16.36 -18.59 5.60
N VAL A 371 -16.06 -19.30 4.51
CA VAL A 371 -15.91 -18.67 3.21
C VAL A 371 -17.27 -18.12 2.74
N VAL A 372 -17.30 -16.85 2.36
CA VAL A 372 -18.52 -16.20 1.86
C VAL A 372 -18.97 -16.84 0.56
N ASP A 373 -20.26 -17.09 0.42
CA ASP A 373 -20.85 -17.57 -0.82
C ASP A 373 -21.18 -16.37 -1.71
N MET A 374 -20.38 -16.13 -2.75
CA MET A 374 -20.50 -14.97 -3.63
C MET A 374 -21.61 -15.11 -4.68
N ASN A 375 -22.39 -16.20 -4.69
CA ASN A 375 -23.43 -16.44 -5.70
C ASN A 375 -22.89 -16.34 -7.15
N LYS A 376 -21.66 -16.84 -7.36
CA LYS A 376 -20.92 -16.80 -8.63
C LYS A 376 -20.59 -15.38 -9.14
N MET A 377 -20.74 -14.36 -8.30
CA MET A 377 -20.32 -13.01 -8.63
C MET A 377 -18.83 -12.84 -8.40
N ASP A 378 -18.29 -11.84 -9.09
CA ASP A 378 -16.89 -11.50 -9.11
C ASP A 378 -16.66 -10.17 -8.38
N TYR A 379 -15.51 -10.06 -7.72
CA TYR A 379 -15.04 -8.85 -7.07
C TYR A 379 -13.68 -8.42 -7.65
N SER A 380 -13.30 -7.17 -7.43
CA SER A 380 -11.97 -6.64 -7.75
C SER A 380 -11.31 -6.01 -6.54
N PHE A 381 -9.99 -5.89 -6.60
CA PHE A 381 -9.19 -5.28 -5.56
C PHE A 381 -7.85 -4.81 -6.10
N THR A 382 -7.24 -3.85 -5.41
CA THR A 382 -5.89 -3.39 -5.71
C THR A 382 -4.99 -3.64 -4.51
N LEU A 383 -3.83 -4.26 -4.75
CA LEU A 383 -2.76 -4.39 -3.77
C LEU A 383 -1.67 -3.37 -4.08
N GLU A 384 -1.34 -2.56 -3.09
CA GLU A 384 -0.20 -1.65 -3.11
C GLU A 384 0.98 -2.34 -2.41
N LEU A 385 2.06 -2.60 -3.15
CA LEU A 385 3.29 -3.18 -2.64
C LEU A 385 4.36 -2.12 -2.52
N GLU A 386 5.12 -2.16 -1.43
CA GLU A 386 6.34 -1.38 -1.28
C GLU A 386 7.53 -2.30 -1.56
N ILE A 387 8.32 -1.95 -2.57
CA ILE A 387 9.46 -2.74 -3.06
C ILE A 387 10.75 -1.97 -2.80
N ALA A 388 11.72 -2.63 -2.16
CA ALA A 388 13.06 -2.11 -1.98
C ALA A 388 13.78 -2.09 -3.33
N TYR A 389 14.46 -0.98 -3.61
CA TYR A 389 15.42 -0.95 -4.71
C TYR A 389 16.64 -1.80 -4.34
N ASP A 390 16.99 -2.75 -5.20
CA ASP A 390 18.34 -3.32 -5.21
C ASP A 390 19.31 -2.28 -5.77
N ILE A 391 20.48 -2.13 -5.14
CA ILE A 391 21.57 -1.23 -5.57
C ILE A 391 22.65 -2.06 -6.24
#